data_AF-A0AAU6D0V2-F1
#
_entry.id   AF-A0AAU6D0V2-F1
#
_cell.length_a   1.000
_cell.length_b   1.000
_cell.length_c   1.000
_cell.angle_alpha   90.00
_cell.angle_beta   90.00
_cell.angle_gamma   90.00
#
_symmetry.space_group_name_H-M   'P 1'
#
loop_
_entity.id
_entity.type
_entity.pdbx_description
1 polymer ?
#
loop_
_entity_poly.entity_id
_entity_poly.type
_entity_poly.pdbx_seq_one_letter_code
_entity_poly.pdbx_strand_id
1 'polypeptide(L)' 'MPDKRERVFTEQLDLPGGRRARVSAYDDGSVRFELSDAPYVIQEAFLGGRGDHAVLMLSPGKQGSAAMHGKVQPPPTPTA' A
#
# COMPACT_ATOMS: atom_id res chain seq x y z
N MET A 1 9.52 12.45 -18.18
CA MET A 1 8.07 12.62 -17.97
C MET A 1 7.68 11.58 -16.92
N PRO A 2 7.05 11.92 -15.79
CA PRO A 2 6.55 10.84 -14.92
C PRO A 2 5.52 10.07 -15.76
N ASP A 3 5.72 8.76 -15.89
CA ASP A 3 4.76 7.87 -16.53
C ASP A 3 3.39 8.16 -15.93
N LYS A 4 2.51 8.77 -16.74
CA LYS A 4 1.18 9.14 -16.30
C LYS A 4 0.35 7.86 -16.32
N ARG A 5 0.49 7.04 -15.27
CA ARG A 5 -0.33 5.84 -15.06
C ARG A 5 -1.79 6.26 -15.05
N GLU A 6 -2.57 5.73 -15.97
CA GLU A 6 -4.00 6.00 -16.06
C GLU A 6 -4.76 4.99 -15.19
N ARG A 7 -5.63 5.49 -14.31
CA ARG A 7 -6.46 4.62 -13.48
C ARG A 7 -7.61 4.08 -14.32
N VAL A 8 -7.62 2.78 -14.58
CA VAL A 8 -8.64 2.10 -15.40
C VAL A 8 -9.77 1.52 -14.56
N PHE A 9 -9.54 1.25 -13.27
CA PHE A 9 -10.53 0.69 -12.37
C PHE A 9 -10.43 1.29 -10.97
N THR A 10 -11.57 1.43 -10.30
CA THR A 10 -11.63 1.76 -8.88
C THR A 10 -12.85 1.13 -8.20
N GLU A 11 -12.64 0.61 -7.00
CA GLU A 11 -13.71 0.09 -6.15
C GLU A 11 -13.49 0.54 -4.71
N GLN A 12 -14.58 0.80 -3.99
CA GLN A 12 -14.56 1.17 -2.59
C GLN A 12 -15.32 0.14 -1.76
N LEU A 13 -14.73 -0.23 -0.63
CA LEU A 13 -15.30 -1.12 0.36
C LEU A 13 -15.43 -0.39 1.70
N ASP A 14 -16.63 -0.40 2.28
CA ASP A 14 -16.86 0.08 3.63
C ASP A 14 -16.49 -1.03 4.64
N LEU A 15 -15.64 -0.68 5.60
CA LEU A 15 -15.11 -1.59 6.61
C LEU A 15 -15.73 -1.31 7.99
N PRO A 16 -15.72 -2.29 8.90
CA PRO A 16 -16.15 -2.08 10.28
C PRO A 16 -15.44 -0.92 10.95
N GLY A 17 -16.20 -0.16 11.75
CA GLY A 17 -15.73 1.04 12.43
C GLY A 17 -15.72 2.30 11.57
N GLY A 18 -16.45 2.32 10.44
CA GLY A 18 -16.54 3.49 9.55
C GLY A 18 -15.29 3.71 8.69
N ARG A 19 -14.35 2.77 8.70
CA ARG A 19 -13.16 2.80 7.85
C ARG A 19 -13.54 2.45 6.42
N ARG A 20 -12.73 2.86 5.46
CA ARG A 20 -12.94 2.63 4.04
C ARG A 20 -11.65 2.12 3.40
N ALA A 21 -11.78 1.11 2.56
CA ALA A 21 -10.73 0.68 1.65
C ALA A 21 -11.10 1.08 0.23
N ARG A 22 -10.12 1.50 -0.56
CA ARG A 22 -10.26 1.72 -1.99
C ARG A 22 -9.17 0.95 -2.71
N VAL A 23 -9.57 0.19 -3.72
CA VAL A 23 -8.66 -0.49 -4.64
C VAL A 23 -8.70 0.26 -5.96
N SER A 24 -7.53 0.52 -6.55
CA SER A 24 -7.42 1.12 -7.87
C SER A 24 -6.44 0.29 -8.71
N ALA A 25 -6.82 -0.03 -9.94
CA ALA A 25 -5.93 -0.64 -10.92
C ALA A 25 -5.58 0.38 -12.01
N TYR A 26 -4.35 0.28 -12.52
CA TYR A 26 -3.81 1.15 -13.55
C TYR A 26 -3.54 0.37 -14.84
N ASP A 27 -3.42 1.10 -15.93
CA ASP A 27 -3.12 0.58 -17.27
C ASP A 27 -1.78 -0.17 -17.36
N ASP A 28 -0.80 0.18 -16.52
CA ASP A 28 0.49 -0.51 -16.41
C ASP A 28 0.45 -1.80 -15.57
N GLY A 29 -0.74 -2.23 -15.15
CA GLY A 29 -0.94 -3.42 -14.31
C GLY A 29 -0.65 -3.20 -12.82
N SER A 30 -0.24 -2.00 -12.41
CA SER A 30 -0.07 -1.69 -10.99
C SER A 30 -1.42 -1.60 -10.27
N VAL A 31 -1.41 -1.97 -8.98
CA VAL A 31 -2.59 -1.91 -8.10
C VAL A 31 -2.25 -1.08 -6.88
N ARG A 32 -3.14 -0.16 -6.51
CA ARG A 32 -3.04 0.69 -5.31
C ARG A 32 -4.16 0.38 -4.34
N PHE A 33 -3.77 0.20 -3.08
CA PHE A 33 -4.69 0.09 -1.95
C PHE A 33 -4.62 1.39 -1.13
N GLU A 34 -5.77 2.02 -0.90
CA GLU A 34 -5.91 3.21 -0.07
C GLU A 34 -6.84 2.91 1.08
N LEU A 35 -6.37 3.09 2.31
CA LEU A 35 -7.13 2.84 3.53
C LEU A 35 -7.33 4.16 4.28
N SER A 36 -8.57 4.44 4.68
CA SER A 36 -8.87 5.56 5.56
C SER A 36 -8.54 5.20 7.01
N ASP A 37 -8.42 6.23 7.85
CA ASP A 37 -8.19 6.09 9.30
C ASP A 37 -6.83 5.45 9.63
N ALA A 38 -5.77 6.07 9.12
CA ALA A 38 -4.38 5.73 9.44
C ALA A 38 -4.09 5.95 10.94
N PRO A 39 -3.12 5.24 11.56
CA PRO A 39 -2.07 4.43 10.93
C PRO A 39 -2.42 2.94 10.71
N TYR A 40 -1.81 2.36 9.68
CA TYR A 40 -1.79 0.92 9.43
C TYR A 40 -0.38 0.37 9.50
N VAL A 41 -0.26 -0.90 9.89
CA VAL A 41 1.01 -1.64 9.94
C VAL A 41 0.93 -2.83 8.98
N ILE A 42 2.02 -3.08 8.26
CA ILE A 42 2.16 -4.29 7.44
C ILE A 42 2.38 -5.49 8.37
N GLN A 43 1.49 -6.48 8.30
CA GLN A 43 1.64 -7.74 9.01
C GLN A 43 2.26 -8.83 8.12
N GLU A 44 1.89 -8.85 6.83
CA GLU A 44 2.39 -9.83 5.86
C GLU A 44 2.64 -9.14 4.53
N ALA A 45 3.76 -9.48 3.87
CA ALA A 45 4.09 -9.02 2.53
C ALA A 45 4.85 -10.11 1.76
N PHE A 46 4.14 -10.84 0.91
CA PHE A 46 4.71 -11.80 -0.03
C PHE A 46 4.55 -11.24 -1.44
N LEU A 47 5.59 -10.59 -1.97
CA LEU A 47 5.53 -9.97 -3.31
C LEU A 47 6.07 -10.87 -4.42
N GLY A 48 6.91 -11.85 -4.06
CA GLY A 48 7.49 -12.84 -4.99
C GLY A 48 6.59 -14.04 -5.29
N GLY A 49 5.33 -14.02 -4.84
CA GLY A 49 4.40 -15.13 -5.04
C GLY A 49 4.56 -16.25 -4.01
N ARG A 50 3.48 -16.58 -3.28
CA ARG A 50 3.33 -17.92 -2.67
C ARG A 50 2.37 -18.70 -3.56
N GLY A 51 2.89 -19.56 -4.43
CA GLY A 51 2.08 -20.22 -5.45
C GLY A 51 1.45 -19.22 -6.43
N ASP A 52 2.27 -18.35 -7.02
CA ASP A 52 1.89 -17.32 -8.01
C ASP A 52 0.99 -16.17 -7.50
N HIS A 53 0.77 -16.07 -6.18
CA HIS A 53 -0.02 -14.99 -5.58
C HIS A 53 0.81 -14.02 -4.75
N ALA A 54 0.69 -12.73 -5.04
CA ALA A 54 1.18 -11.68 -4.16
C ALA A 54 0.18 -11.42 -3.03
N VAL A 55 0.66 -11.34 -1.79
CA VAL A 55 -0.16 -11.13 -0.58
C VAL A 55 0.35 -9.92 0.18
N LEU A 56 -0.55 -9.00 0.55
CA LEU A 56 -0.27 -7.87 1.43
C LEU A 56 -1.37 -7.79 2.50
N MET A 57 -1.00 -7.88 3.77
CA MET A 57 -1.92 -7.73 4.91
C MET A 57 -1.59 -6.48 5.71
N LEU A 58 -2.59 -5.60 5.89
CA LEU A 58 -2.50 -4.37 6.65
C LEU A 58 -3.47 -4.42 7.84
N SER A 59 -3.01 -4.05 9.04
CA SER A 59 -3.86 -3.93 10.22
C SER A 59 -3.86 -2.52 10.80
N PRO A 60 -4.97 -2.05 11.39
CA PRO A 60 -4.98 -0.83 12.18
C PRO A 60 -3.96 -0.96 13.31
N GLY A 61 -3.07 0.01 13.46
CA GLY A 61 -2.10 0.03 14.55
C GLY A 61 -2.81 0.21 15.89
N LYS A 62 -3.20 -0.87 16.57
CA LYS A 62 -3.54 -0.84 17.99
C LYS A 62 -2.32 -1.17 18.85
N GLN A 63 -2.39 -0.79 20.12
CA GLN A 63 -1.34 -0.93 21.15
C GLN A 63 -0.63 -2.30 21.03
N GLY A 64 0.66 -2.27 20.69
CA GLY A 64 1.50 -3.45 20.51
C GLY A 64 2.10 -3.60 19.10
N SER A 65 1.59 -2.90 18.09
CA SER A 65 2.15 -2.97 16.73
C SER A 65 3.32 -2.00 16.55
N ALA A 66 4.45 -2.50 16.05
CA ALA A 66 5.66 -1.76 15.70
C ALA A 66 5.42 -0.85 14.47
N ALA A 67 4.58 0.17 14.60
CA ALA A 67 4.49 1.26 13.64
C ALA A 67 5.79 2.08 13.73
N MET A 68 6.86 1.55 13.12
CA MET A 68 8.13 2.23 12.98
C MET A 68 7.91 3.45 12.08
N HIS A 69 8.03 4.65 12.65
CA HIS A 69 8.06 5.91 11.90
C HIS A 69 9.42 6.03 11.19
N GLY A 70 9.62 5.28 10.11
CA GLY A 70 10.80 5.41 9.25
C GLY A 70 10.55 6.42 8.14
N LYS A 71 11.25 7.55 8.13
CA LYS A 71 11.34 8.39 6.92
C LYS A 71 12.26 7.67 5.92
N VAL A 72 11.75 7.38 4.73
CA VAL A 72 12.59 6.90 3.62
C VAL A 72 13.48 8.06 3.20
N GLN A 73 14.79 7.94 3.43
CA GLN A 73 15.76 8.89 2.93
C GLN A 73 16.01 8.58 1.44
N PRO A 74 15.93 9.57 0.53
CA PRO A 74 16.26 9.35 -0.86
C PRO A 74 17.75 8.96 -1.00
N PRO A 75 18.11 8.18 -2.04
CA PRO A 75 19.49 7.74 -2.25
C PRO A 75 20.44 8.96 -2.39
N PRO A 76 21.68 8.87 -1.90
CA PRO A 76 22.64 9.95 -2.01
C PRO A 76 22.95 10.25 -3.48
N THR A 77 22.90 11.53 -3.85
CA THR A 77 23.27 11.99 -5.20
C THR A 77 24.76 11.68 -5.44
N PRO A 78 25.12 10.95 -6.51
CA PRO A 78 26.52 10.71 -6.82
C PRO A 78 27.22 12.04 -7.12
N THR A 79 28.31 12.30 -6.40
CA THR A 79 29.19 13.44 -6.64
C THR A 79 30.11 13.08 -7.81
N ALA A 80 30.15 13.93 -8.83
CA ALA A 80 31.11 13.84 -9.94
C ALA A 80 32.48 14.41 -9.52
#